data_AF-A0A962QQD8-F1
#
_entry.id   AF-A0A962QQD8-F1
#
_cell.length_a   1.000
_cell.length_b   1.000
_cell.length_c   1.000
_cell.angle_alpha   90.00
_cell.angle_beta   90.00
_cell.angle_gamma   90.00
#
_symmetry.space_group_name_H-M   'P 1'
#
loop_
_entity.id
_entity.type
_entity.pdbx_description
1 polymer ?
#
loop_
_entity_poly.entity_id
_entity_poly.type
_entity_poly.pdbx_seq_one_letter_code
_entity_poly.pdbx_strand_id
1 'polypeptide(L)'
;IFSLHLILTALFLAVPLILRDLGLAPVHHSMLYLPVMLGSIAAMVPFIILAERRGLMKQVFLGAVACLGVAQLALGLFAGHFWGFVAALALFFTAFNLLEATLPSLVSKVAPVEAKGTAMGVYSTSQFSGAFVGGLVGGWVHQHLGVTAVFEAGALAALIWLLLASGMRKPGRYTSRLVNVGAVRASGANDLVDRLRRVPGVIEAVVVVDEGVAYLKVDRECLDHVALDEIVTRPA
;
A
#
# COMPACT_ATOMS: atom_id res chain seq x y z
N ILE A 1 -4.95 2.08 -4.13
CA ILE A 1 -4.44 1.08 -5.07
C ILE A 1 -4.87 1.34 -6.51
N PHE A 2 -6.17 1.57 -6.78
CA PHE A 2 -6.68 1.92 -8.11
C PHE A 2 -5.87 3.03 -8.79
N SER A 3 -5.78 4.22 -8.15
CA SER A 3 -5.04 5.36 -8.71
C SER A 3 -3.55 5.06 -8.89
N LEU A 4 -2.94 4.31 -7.97
CA LEU A 4 -1.53 3.95 -8.04
C LEU A 4 -1.23 3.11 -9.30
N HIS A 5 -2.07 2.12 -9.60
CA HIS A 5 -1.91 1.26 -10.77
C HIS A 5 -2.38 1.93 -12.07
N LEU A 6 -3.39 2.80 -12.00
CA LEU A 6 -3.76 3.66 -13.13
C LEU A 6 -2.56 4.49 -13.58
N ILE A 7 -1.91 5.17 -12.63
CA ILE A 7 -0.75 6.02 -12.90
C ILE A 7 0.43 5.17 -13.39
N LEU A 8 0.71 4.02 -12.77
CA LEU A 8 1.80 3.13 -13.19
C LEU A 8 1.63 2.65 -14.63
N THR A 9 0.45 2.15 -15.00
CA THR A 9 0.20 1.63 -16.35
C THR A 9 0.23 2.73 -17.39
N ALA A 10 -0.33 3.92 -17.09
CA ALA A 10 -0.22 5.07 -17.97
C ALA A 10 1.24 5.52 -18.15
N LEU A 11 2.02 5.55 -17.08
CA LEU A 11 3.45 5.90 -17.11
C LEU A 11 4.26 4.93 -17.97
N PHE A 12 4.02 3.62 -17.86
CA PHE A 12 4.75 2.62 -18.65
C PHE A 12 4.39 2.62 -20.14
N LEU A 13 3.30 3.28 -20.54
CA LEU A 13 3.02 3.57 -21.94
C LEU A 13 3.91 4.72 -22.46
N ALA A 14 4.15 5.76 -21.65
CA ALA A 14 4.84 6.97 -22.05
C ALA A 14 6.37 6.89 -21.93
N VAL A 15 6.89 6.31 -20.85
CA VAL A 15 8.33 6.31 -20.52
C VAL A 15 9.21 5.69 -21.62
N PRO A 16 8.88 4.53 -22.22
CA PRO A 16 9.68 3.97 -23.31
C PRO A 16 9.77 4.90 -24.53
N LEU A 17 8.70 5.64 -24.83
CA LEU A 17 8.66 6.58 -25.95
C LEU A 17 9.59 7.77 -25.69
N ILE A 18 9.52 8.35 -24.49
CA ILE A 18 10.40 9.45 -24.07
C ILE A 18 11.87 9.01 -24.06
N LEU A 19 12.18 7.84 -23.48
CA LEU A 19 13.57 7.34 -23.45
C LEU A 19 14.13 7.12 -24.85
N ARG A 20 13.32 6.63 -25.79
CA ARG A 20 13.69 6.52 -27.21
C ARG A 20 14.00 7.90 -27.80
N ASP A 21 13.13 8.87 -27.57
CA ASP A 21 13.28 10.23 -28.12
C ASP A 21 14.47 10.98 -27.50
N LEU A 22 14.87 10.59 -26.29
CA LEU A 22 16.10 11.03 -25.61
C LEU A 22 17.36 10.27 -26.06
N GLY A 23 17.25 9.37 -27.04
CA GLY A 23 18.38 8.66 -27.65
C GLY A 23 18.70 7.29 -27.04
N LEU A 24 17.92 6.79 -26.07
CA LEU A 24 18.11 5.45 -25.51
C LEU A 24 17.23 4.43 -26.25
N ALA A 25 17.87 3.59 -27.07
CA ALA A 25 17.17 2.54 -27.81
C ALA A 25 16.42 1.56 -26.86
N PRO A 26 15.24 1.03 -27.26
CA PRO A 26 14.44 0.12 -26.43
C PRO A 26 15.18 -1.09 -25.87
N VAL A 27 16.13 -1.63 -26.63
CA VAL A 27 16.97 -2.76 -26.19
C VAL A 27 17.78 -2.46 -24.92
N HIS A 28 18.11 -1.19 -24.68
CA HIS A 28 18.87 -0.74 -23.51
C HIS A 28 17.99 -0.24 -22.36
N HIS A 29 16.66 -0.19 -22.51
CA HIS A 29 15.78 0.34 -21.46
C HIS A 29 15.87 -0.46 -20.16
N SER A 30 16.05 -1.79 -20.25
CA SER A 30 16.23 -2.65 -19.08
C SER A 30 17.45 -2.29 -18.25
N MET A 31 18.56 -1.90 -18.89
CA MET A 31 19.79 -1.45 -18.22
C MET A 31 19.60 -0.16 -17.42
N LEU A 32 18.59 0.65 -17.78
CA LEU A 32 18.20 1.85 -17.03
C LEU A 32 17.16 1.52 -15.96
N TYR A 33 16.11 0.77 -16.30
CA TYR A 33 15.04 0.45 -15.36
C TYR A 33 15.53 -0.34 -14.16
N LEU A 34 16.44 -1.30 -14.36
CA LEU A 34 16.91 -2.15 -13.27
C LEU A 34 17.63 -1.38 -12.16
N PRO A 35 18.68 -0.57 -12.42
CA PRO A 35 19.35 0.21 -11.38
C PRO A 35 18.43 1.27 -10.78
N VAL A 36 17.56 1.91 -11.57
CA VAL A 36 16.59 2.88 -11.07
C VAL A 36 15.60 2.21 -10.10
N MET A 37 15.08 1.03 -10.46
CA MET A 37 14.17 0.26 -9.61
C MET A 37 14.87 -0.16 -8.31
N LEU A 38 16.06 -0.78 -8.39
CA LEU A 38 16.80 -1.21 -7.21
C LEU A 38 17.19 -0.05 -6.30
N GLY A 39 17.66 1.06 -6.88
CA GLY A 39 17.96 2.28 -6.14
C GLY A 39 16.72 2.85 -5.45
N SER A 40 15.56 2.79 -6.11
CA SER A 40 14.31 3.28 -5.55
C SER A 40 13.79 2.42 -4.39
N ILE A 41 14.00 1.09 -4.45
CA ILE A 41 13.69 0.16 -3.35
C ILE A 41 14.57 0.47 -2.14
N ALA A 42 15.86 0.70 -2.34
CA ALA A 42 16.75 1.12 -1.24
C ALA A 42 16.31 2.48 -0.66
N ALA A 43 15.94 3.44 -1.52
CA ALA A 43 15.52 4.76 -1.12
C ALA A 43 14.19 4.79 -0.34
N MET A 44 13.28 3.83 -0.53
CA MET A 44 12.02 3.78 0.24
C MET A 44 12.22 3.25 1.68
N VAL A 45 13.26 2.48 1.96
CA VAL A 45 13.46 1.79 3.26
C VAL A 45 13.45 2.76 4.46
N PRO A 46 14.17 3.90 4.45
CA PRO A 46 14.12 4.85 5.56
C PRO A 46 12.70 5.36 5.85
N PHE A 47 11.88 5.53 4.82
CA PHE A 47 10.50 6.00 4.96
C PHE A 47 9.58 4.92 5.54
N ILE A 48 9.77 3.65 5.18
CA ILE A 48 9.06 2.53 5.81
C ILE A 48 9.41 2.47 7.30
N ILE A 49 10.70 2.53 7.64
CA ILE A 49 11.16 2.52 9.04
C ILE A 49 10.56 3.69 9.81
N LEU A 50 10.55 4.89 9.22
CA LEU A 50 9.94 6.08 9.81
C LEU A 50 8.44 5.90 10.05
N ALA A 51 7.71 5.36 9.06
CA ALA A 51 6.27 5.14 9.11
C ALA A 51 5.89 4.18 10.24
N GLU A 52 6.62 3.07 10.38
CA GLU A 52 6.34 2.05 11.39
C GLU A 52 6.84 2.44 12.78
N ARG A 53 8.13 2.78 12.91
CA ARG A 53 8.76 3.04 14.23
C ARG A 53 8.24 4.30 14.90
N ARG A 54 7.90 5.34 14.14
CA ARG A 54 7.36 6.59 14.70
C ARG A 54 5.84 6.71 14.62
N GLY A 55 5.14 5.72 14.07
CA GLY A 55 3.68 5.75 13.97
C GLY A 55 3.17 6.81 13.00
N LEU A 56 4.03 7.25 12.08
CA LEU A 56 3.75 8.33 11.13
C LEU A 56 3.18 7.79 9.81
N MET A 57 2.58 6.60 9.81
CA MET A 57 2.01 5.93 8.63
C MET A 57 1.18 6.87 7.75
N LYS A 58 0.25 7.64 8.34
CA LYS A 58 -0.57 8.61 7.59
C LYS A 58 0.28 9.69 6.90
N GLN A 59 1.27 10.24 7.61
CA GLN A 59 2.11 11.32 7.06
C GLN A 59 3.00 10.81 5.94
N VAL A 60 3.64 9.66 6.13
CA VAL A 60 4.48 9.04 5.11
C VAL A 60 3.64 8.66 3.89
N PHE A 61 2.45 8.10 4.09
CA PHE A 61 1.53 7.78 3.01
C PHE A 61 1.13 9.02 2.19
N LEU A 62 0.64 10.08 2.85
CA LEU A 62 0.25 11.31 2.15
C LEU A 62 1.45 11.99 1.47
N GLY A 63 2.61 12.00 2.14
CA GLY A 63 3.85 12.51 1.56
C GLY A 63 4.27 11.74 0.32
N ALA A 64 4.12 10.40 0.33
CA ALA A 64 4.41 9.57 -0.84
C ALA A 64 3.43 9.81 -1.99
N VAL A 65 2.12 10.00 -1.72
CA VAL A 65 1.15 10.37 -2.77
C VAL A 65 1.47 11.74 -3.36
N ALA A 66 1.82 12.73 -2.53
CA ALA A 66 2.24 14.05 -3.01
C ALA A 66 3.53 13.95 -3.86
N CYS A 67 4.51 13.18 -3.38
CA CYS A 67 5.75 12.91 -4.09
C CYS A 67 5.51 12.22 -5.45
N LEU A 68 4.55 11.30 -5.51
CA LEU A 68 4.12 10.65 -6.75
C LEU A 68 3.60 11.69 -7.76
N GLY A 69 2.77 12.63 -7.33
CA GLY A 69 2.27 13.72 -8.17
C GLY A 69 3.38 14.68 -8.63
N VAL A 70 4.29 15.05 -7.74
CA VAL A 70 5.46 15.87 -8.08
C VAL A 70 6.37 15.15 -9.08
N ALA A 71 6.59 13.85 -8.92
CA ALA A 71 7.38 13.04 -9.85
C ALA A 71 6.74 12.99 -11.24
N GLN A 72 5.40 12.89 -11.32
CA GLN A 72 4.67 12.97 -12.58
C GLN A 72 4.90 14.34 -13.27
N LEU A 73 4.75 15.45 -12.56
CA LEU A 73 5.03 16.77 -13.12
C LEU A 73 6.50 16.91 -13.56
N ALA A 74 7.45 16.40 -12.77
CA ALA A 74 8.87 16.40 -13.11
C ALA A 74 9.17 15.57 -14.36
N LEU A 75 8.52 14.41 -14.55
CA LEU A 75 8.65 13.60 -15.76
C LEU A 75 8.18 14.35 -17.01
N GLY A 76 7.08 15.11 -16.90
CA GLY A 76 6.62 15.98 -17.99
C GLY A 76 7.58 17.13 -18.28
N LEU A 77 8.03 17.84 -17.25
CA LEU A 77 8.94 18.99 -17.38
C LEU A 77 10.33 18.60 -17.92
N PHE A 78 10.85 17.44 -17.51
CA PHE A 78 12.17 16.95 -17.92
C PHE A 78 12.09 15.98 -19.10
N ALA A 79 10.97 15.88 -19.82
CA ALA A 79 10.81 14.99 -20.97
C ALA A 79 11.87 15.20 -22.08
N GLY A 80 12.47 16.40 -22.17
CA GLY A 80 13.56 16.72 -23.10
C GLY A 80 14.97 16.62 -22.52
N HIS A 81 15.14 16.25 -21.25
CA HIS A 81 16.45 16.19 -20.58
C HIS A 81 16.70 14.83 -19.93
N PHE A 82 17.60 14.03 -20.50
CA PHE A 82 17.86 12.65 -20.09
C PHE A 82 18.04 12.46 -18.58
N TRP A 83 19.05 13.09 -17.96
CA TRP A 83 19.32 12.90 -16.53
C TRP A 83 18.22 13.44 -15.61
N GLY A 84 17.56 14.55 -15.98
CA GLY A 84 16.40 15.07 -15.25
C GLY A 84 15.23 14.09 -15.29
N PHE A 85 14.98 13.47 -16.44
CA PHE A 85 13.95 12.45 -16.60
C PHE A 85 14.27 11.19 -15.79
N VAL A 86 15.53 10.72 -15.78
CA VAL A 86 15.97 9.58 -14.96
C VAL A 86 15.80 9.86 -13.47
N ALA A 87 16.17 11.07 -13.01
CA ALA A 87 15.98 11.47 -11.62
C ALA A 87 14.49 11.51 -11.23
N ALA A 88 13.64 12.06 -12.10
CA ALA A 88 12.19 12.08 -11.90
C ALA A 88 11.59 10.66 -11.89
N LEU A 89 12.08 9.77 -12.75
CA LEU A 89 11.68 8.37 -12.79
C LEU A 89 12.09 7.61 -11.53
N ALA A 90 13.29 7.86 -11.00
CA ALA A 90 13.73 7.31 -9.72
C ALA A 90 12.84 7.80 -8.57
N LEU A 91 12.52 9.09 -8.52
CA LEU A 91 11.59 9.66 -7.55
C LEU A 91 10.20 9.00 -7.64
N PHE A 92 9.69 8.82 -8.85
CA PHE A 92 8.43 8.13 -9.10
C PHE A 92 8.45 6.71 -8.54
N PHE A 93 9.47 5.90 -8.85
CA PHE A 93 9.56 4.53 -8.35
C PHE A 93 9.75 4.46 -6.85
N THR A 94 10.43 5.43 -6.22
CA THR A 94 10.56 5.46 -4.76
C THR A 94 9.21 5.69 -4.11
N ALA A 95 8.44 6.66 -4.60
CA ALA A 95 7.08 6.92 -4.12
C ALA A 95 6.15 5.73 -4.38
N PHE A 96 6.21 5.17 -5.59
CA PHE A 96 5.42 4.01 -5.99
C PHE A 96 5.71 2.80 -5.12
N ASN A 97 6.97 2.40 -4.97
CA ASN A 97 7.36 1.23 -4.20
C ASN A 97 7.00 1.39 -2.72
N LEU A 98 7.15 2.59 -2.17
CA LEU A 98 6.72 2.91 -0.82
C LEU A 98 5.20 2.75 -0.66
N LEU A 99 4.41 3.26 -1.61
CA LEU A 99 2.95 3.13 -1.59
C LEU A 99 2.50 1.69 -1.79
N GLU A 100 3.14 0.96 -2.71
CA GLU A 100 2.83 -0.43 -3.02
C GLU A 100 3.14 -1.37 -1.84
N ALA A 101 4.23 -1.12 -1.12
CA ALA A 101 4.54 -1.85 0.10
C ALA A 101 3.57 -1.53 1.25
N THR A 102 3.11 -0.28 1.34
CA THR A 102 2.29 0.18 2.49
C THR A 102 0.80 -0.08 2.32
N LEU A 103 0.26 -0.05 1.10
CA LEU A 103 -1.18 -0.18 0.84
C LEU A 103 -1.77 -1.53 1.29
N PRO A 104 -1.21 -2.71 0.96
CA PRO A 104 -1.70 -4.00 1.45
C PRO A 104 -1.68 -4.09 2.98
N SER A 105 -0.63 -3.55 3.60
CA SER A 105 -0.49 -3.48 5.06
C SER A 105 -1.62 -2.64 5.69
N LEU A 106 -1.98 -1.50 5.09
CA LEU A 106 -3.09 -0.66 5.56
C LEU A 106 -4.44 -1.35 5.40
N VAL A 107 -4.71 -1.98 4.25
CA VAL A 107 -5.98 -2.69 4.00
C VAL A 107 -6.15 -3.84 4.98
N SER A 108 -5.11 -4.65 5.18
CA SER A 108 -5.15 -5.78 6.12
C SER A 108 -5.29 -5.36 7.58
N LYS A 109 -4.75 -4.19 7.98
CA LYS A 109 -4.91 -3.63 9.34
C LYS A 109 -6.30 -3.09 9.61
N VAL A 110 -6.96 -2.52 8.60
CA VAL A 110 -8.31 -1.95 8.74
C VAL A 110 -9.38 -3.04 8.60
N ALA A 111 -9.15 -4.05 7.77
CA ALA A 111 -10.10 -5.13 7.56
C ALA A 111 -10.44 -5.86 8.89
N PRO A 112 -11.72 -6.24 9.09
CA PRO A 112 -12.11 -7.17 10.14
C PRO A 112 -11.39 -8.51 9.95
N VAL A 113 -11.07 -9.19 11.05
CA VAL A 113 -10.33 -10.47 11.02
C VAL A 113 -10.99 -11.49 10.07
N GLU A 114 -12.31 -11.61 10.12
CA GLU A 114 -13.11 -12.58 9.34
C GLU A 114 -13.20 -12.22 7.85
N ALA A 115 -13.06 -10.93 7.49
CA ALA A 115 -13.26 -10.42 6.13
C ALA A 115 -11.94 -10.03 5.44
N LYS A 116 -10.78 -10.40 6.00
CA LYS A 116 -9.46 -10.08 5.43
C LYS A 116 -9.31 -10.58 3.98
N GLY A 117 -9.75 -11.80 3.71
CA GLY A 117 -9.72 -12.39 2.35
C GLY A 117 -10.53 -11.55 1.36
N THR A 118 -11.76 -11.19 1.73
CA THR A 118 -12.65 -10.34 0.90
C THR A 118 -12.06 -8.96 0.68
N ALA A 119 -11.48 -8.33 1.70
CA ALA A 119 -10.82 -7.03 1.59
C ALA A 119 -9.62 -7.08 0.63
N MET A 120 -8.81 -8.14 0.71
CA MET A 120 -7.70 -8.37 -0.23
C MET A 120 -8.20 -8.69 -1.64
N GLY A 121 -9.35 -9.35 -1.79
CA GLY A 121 -10.02 -9.55 -3.07
C GLY A 121 -10.42 -8.23 -3.72
N VAL A 122 -11.12 -7.36 -2.99
CA VAL A 122 -11.51 -6.01 -3.47
C VAL A 122 -10.27 -5.16 -3.80
N TYR A 123 -9.20 -5.29 -3.00
CA TYR A 123 -7.92 -4.65 -3.29
C TYR A 123 -7.37 -5.07 -4.66
N SER A 124 -7.28 -6.38 -4.92
CA SER A 124 -6.77 -6.93 -6.18
C SER A 124 -7.66 -6.56 -7.37
N THR A 125 -8.99 -6.62 -7.24
CA THR A 125 -9.91 -6.18 -8.30
C THR A 125 -9.73 -4.70 -8.61
N SER A 126 -9.58 -3.86 -7.57
CA SER A 126 -9.31 -2.42 -7.73
C SER A 126 -7.96 -2.16 -8.38
N GLN A 127 -6.96 -2.99 -8.09
CA GLN A 127 -5.62 -2.94 -8.68
C GLN A 127 -5.66 -3.18 -10.19
N PHE A 128 -6.26 -4.29 -10.62
CA PHE A 128 -6.40 -4.63 -12.04
C PHE A 128 -7.31 -3.65 -12.78
N SER A 129 -8.39 -3.20 -12.15
CA SER A 129 -9.26 -2.16 -12.71
C SER A 129 -8.49 -0.86 -12.93
N GLY A 130 -7.65 -0.47 -11.96
CA GLY A 130 -6.76 0.69 -12.08
C GLY A 130 -5.82 0.54 -13.27
N ALA A 131 -5.13 -0.60 -13.38
CA ALA A 131 -4.23 -0.87 -14.51
C ALA A 131 -4.96 -0.84 -15.87
N PHE A 132 -6.14 -1.46 -15.96
CA PHE A 132 -6.96 -1.45 -17.18
C PHE A 132 -7.35 -0.04 -17.59
N VAL A 133 -7.91 0.76 -16.66
CA VAL A 133 -8.28 2.15 -16.91
C VAL A 133 -7.04 3.00 -17.24
N GLY A 134 -5.91 2.75 -16.57
CA GLY A 134 -4.64 3.41 -16.84
C GLY A 134 -4.15 3.18 -18.26
N GLY A 135 -4.26 1.95 -18.77
CA GLY A 135 -3.94 1.63 -20.16
C GLY A 135 -4.87 2.35 -21.15
N LEU A 136 -6.18 2.31 -20.91
CA LEU A 136 -7.17 2.96 -21.78
C LEU A 136 -7.01 4.49 -21.81
N VAL A 137 -7.01 5.12 -20.64
CA VAL A 137 -6.92 6.57 -20.49
C VAL A 137 -5.54 7.06 -20.91
N GLY A 138 -4.47 6.36 -20.51
CA GLY A 138 -3.10 6.71 -20.92
C GLY A 138 -2.93 6.66 -22.43
N GLY A 139 -3.46 5.62 -23.09
CA GLY A 139 -3.43 5.52 -24.56
C GLY A 139 -4.26 6.60 -25.24
N TRP A 140 -5.48 6.87 -24.75
CA TRP A 140 -6.34 7.92 -25.29
C TRP A 140 -5.75 9.32 -25.16
N VAL A 141 -5.21 9.65 -23.98
CA VAL A 141 -4.51 10.92 -23.71
C VAL A 141 -3.29 11.04 -24.60
N HIS A 142 -2.46 9.99 -24.69
CA HIS A 142 -1.29 9.98 -25.56
C HIS A 142 -1.66 10.27 -27.02
N GLN A 143 -2.71 9.63 -27.53
CA GLN A 143 -3.15 9.77 -28.92
C GLN A 143 -3.63 11.18 -29.27
N HIS A 144 -4.34 11.85 -28.35
CA HIS A 144 -5.01 13.14 -28.64
C HIS A 144 -4.26 14.36 -28.12
N LEU A 145 -3.55 14.23 -27.00
CA LEU A 145 -2.90 15.32 -26.28
C LEU A 145 -1.37 15.16 -26.22
N GLY A 146 -0.83 14.04 -26.69
CA GLY A 146 0.60 13.76 -26.72
C GLY A 146 1.12 13.08 -25.46
N VAL A 147 2.40 12.71 -25.50
CA VAL A 147 3.05 11.87 -24.48
C VAL A 147 3.22 12.61 -23.14
N THR A 148 3.47 13.91 -23.15
CA THR A 148 3.65 14.72 -21.93
C THR A 148 2.35 14.86 -21.14
N ALA A 149 1.21 14.96 -21.84
CA ALA A 149 -0.11 15.05 -21.22
C ALA A 149 -0.48 13.79 -20.40
N VAL A 150 0.13 12.64 -20.70
CA VAL A 150 -0.04 11.41 -19.90
C VAL A 150 0.49 11.62 -18.48
N PHE A 151 1.62 12.33 -18.33
CA PHE A 151 2.17 12.63 -17.01
C PHE A 151 1.33 13.67 -16.26
N GLU A 152 0.79 14.67 -16.96
CA GLU A 152 -0.12 15.66 -16.36
C GLU A 152 -1.42 15.00 -15.87
N ALA A 153 -1.99 14.08 -16.65
CA ALA A 153 -3.14 13.27 -16.23
C ALA A 153 -2.81 12.41 -15.01
N GLY A 154 -1.61 11.83 -14.96
CA GLY A 154 -1.10 11.10 -13.80
C GLY A 154 -0.97 11.98 -12.55
N ALA A 155 -0.45 13.19 -12.71
CA ALA A 155 -0.35 14.18 -11.64
C ALA A 155 -1.73 14.61 -11.11
N LEU A 156 -2.70 14.82 -12.00
CA LEU A 156 -4.09 15.11 -11.62
C LEU A 156 -4.72 13.95 -10.85
N ALA A 157 -4.52 12.70 -11.31
CA ALA A 157 -5.00 11.52 -10.61
C ALA A 157 -4.37 11.39 -9.20
N ALA A 158 -3.08 11.71 -9.07
CA ALA A 158 -2.38 11.74 -7.78
C ALA A 158 -2.93 12.86 -6.86
N LEU A 159 -3.24 14.04 -7.42
CA LEU A 159 -3.83 15.15 -6.66
C LEU A 159 -5.23 14.79 -6.15
N ILE A 160 -6.09 14.22 -7.00
CA ILE A 160 -7.42 13.74 -6.59
C ILE A 160 -7.27 12.70 -5.48
N TRP A 161 -6.34 11.75 -5.65
CA TRP A 161 -6.07 10.74 -4.62
C TRP A 161 -5.59 11.39 -3.31
N LEU A 162 -4.70 12.37 -3.37
CA LEU A 162 -4.20 13.09 -2.19
C LEU A 162 -5.31 13.79 -1.42
N LEU A 163 -6.21 14.48 -2.13
CA LEU A 163 -7.36 15.16 -1.54
C LEU A 163 -8.29 14.17 -0.84
N LEU A 164 -8.63 13.06 -1.49
CA LEU A 164 -9.45 11.99 -0.90
C LEU A 164 -8.77 11.34 0.30
N ALA A 165 -7.46 11.10 0.22
CA ALA A 165 -6.67 10.47 1.27
C ALA A 165 -6.46 11.38 2.49
N SER A 166 -6.47 12.71 2.32
CA SER A 166 -6.22 13.66 3.41
C SER A 166 -7.19 13.49 4.60
N GLY A 167 -8.44 13.12 4.30
CA GLY A 167 -9.50 12.85 5.27
C GLY A 167 -9.37 11.51 6.03
N MET A 168 -8.40 10.65 5.70
CA MET A 168 -8.30 9.35 6.35
C MET A 168 -7.99 9.46 7.84
N ARG A 169 -8.62 8.62 8.66
CA ARG A 169 -8.25 8.45 10.07
C ARG A 169 -6.86 7.79 10.16
N LYS A 170 -6.06 8.19 11.15
CA LYS A 170 -4.75 7.56 11.38
C LYS A 170 -4.98 6.07 11.68
N PRO A 171 -4.37 5.15 10.91
CA PRO A 171 -4.44 3.73 11.24
C PRO A 171 -3.75 3.49 12.59
N GLY A 172 -4.43 2.83 13.53
CA GLY A 172 -3.81 2.42 14.79
C GLY A 172 -2.70 1.39 14.58
N ARG A 173 -1.87 1.16 15.61
CA ARG A 173 -0.78 0.16 15.61
C ARG A 173 -1.32 -1.25 15.87
N TYR A 174 -2.30 -1.66 15.08
CA TYR A 174 -2.94 -2.96 15.21
C TYR A 174 -2.05 -4.06 14.64
N THR A 175 -1.88 -5.14 15.41
CA THR A 175 -1.22 -6.37 14.97
C THR A 175 -2.20 -7.53 15.13
N SER A 176 -2.11 -8.53 14.25
CA SER A 176 -2.79 -9.79 14.46
C SER A 176 -1.90 -10.73 15.29
N ARG A 177 -2.45 -11.30 16.36
CA ARG A 177 -1.81 -12.34 17.17
C ARG A 177 -2.68 -13.60 17.06
N LEU A 178 -2.06 -14.71 16.66
CA LEU A 178 -2.68 -16.02 16.73
C LEU A 178 -2.29 -16.63 18.07
N VAL A 179 -3.27 -17.05 18.84
CA VAL A 179 -3.07 -17.61 20.17
C VAL A 179 -3.73 -18.98 20.26
N ASN A 180 -2.99 -19.98 20.72
CA ASN A 180 -3.53 -21.33 20.89
C ASN A 180 -4.41 -21.35 22.15
N VAL A 181 -5.68 -21.70 22.00
CA VAL A 181 -6.66 -21.76 23.09
C VAL A 181 -7.09 -23.21 23.40
N GLY A 182 -6.43 -24.20 22.81
CA GLY A 182 -6.72 -25.61 23.03
C GLY A 182 -8.07 -26.06 22.45
N ALA A 183 -8.49 -27.28 22.83
CA ALA A 183 -9.76 -27.85 22.39
C ALA A 183 -10.94 -27.21 23.14
N VAL A 184 -11.51 -26.16 22.55
CA VAL A 184 -12.68 -25.46 23.10
C VAL A 184 -13.95 -26.15 22.60
N ARG A 185 -14.93 -26.42 23.48
CA ARG A 185 -16.25 -26.88 23.03
C ARG A 185 -16.99 -25.76 22.31
N ALA A 186 -17.76 -26.06 21.27
CA ALA A 186 -18.54 -25.07 20.52
C ALA A 186 -19.46 -24.19 21.41
N SER A 187 -19.97 -24.73 22.52
CA SER A 187 -20.78 -24.01 23.49
C SER A 187 -20.00 -22.98 24.33
N GLY A 188 -18.68 -23.13 24.49
CA GLY A 188 -17.81 -22.23 25.26
C GLY A 188 -17.07 -21.19 24.40
N ALA A 189 -17.13 -21.30 23.07
CA ALA A 189 -16.41 -20.41 22.16
C ALA A 189 -16.83 -18.94 22.29
N ASN A 190 -18.14 -18.67 22.43
CA ASN A 190 -18.65 -17.30 22.59
C ASN A 190 -18.20 -16.67 23.92
N ASP A 191 -18.22 -17.43 25.02
CA ASP A 191 -17.73 -16.95 26.32
C ASP A 191 -16.23 -16.63 26.28
N LEU A 192 -15.44 -17.49 25.61
CA LEU A 192 -14.02 -17.24 25.42
C LEU A 192 -13.75 -16.00 24.57
N VAL A 193 -14.52 -15.79 23.49
CA VAL A 193 -14.46 -14.55 22.69
C VAL A 193 -14.75 -13.32 23.55
N ASP A 194 -15.81 -13.36 24.37
CA ASP A 194 -16.17 -12.24 25.25
C ASP A 194 -15.10 -11.95 26.30
N ARG A 195 -14.50 -12.99 26.88
CA ARG A 195 -13.36 -12.86 27.80
C ARG A 195 -12.15 -12.23 27.11
N LEU A 196 -11.79 -12.70 25.92
CA LEU A 196 -10.66 -12.18 25.15
C LEU A 196 -10.88 -10.71 24.74
N ARG A 197 -12.11 -10.32 24.37
CA ARG A 197 -12.46 -8.92 24.03
C ARG A 197 -12.38 -7.96 25.23
N ARG A 198 -12.47 -8.47 26.46
CA ARG A 198 -12.35 -7.64 27.68
C ARG A 198 -10.90 -7.34 28.05
N VAL A 199 -9.92 -8.03 27.45
CA VAL A 199 -8.51 -7.76 27.70
C VAL A 199 -8.15 -6.37 27.15
N PRO A 200 -7.56 -5.47 27.96
CA PRO A 200 -7.09 -4.18 27.49
C PRO A 200 -6.17 -4.34 26.28
N GLY A 201 -6.43 -3.57 25.22
CA GLY A 201 -5.69 -3.64 23.96
C GLY A 201 -6.15 -4.73 22.99
N VAL A 202 -7.11 -5.59 23.33
CA VAL A 202 -7.77 -6.45 22.33
C VAL A 202 -8.89 -5.67 21.64
N ILE A 203 -8.76 -5.51 20.33
CA ILE A 203 -9.71 -4.77 19.48
C ILE A 203 -10.74 -5.71 18.86
N GLU A 204 -10.29 -6.88 18.40
CA GLU A 204 -11.16 -7.93 17.87
C GLU A 204 -10.63 -9.29 18.33
N ALA A 205 -11.53 -10.23 18.60
CA ALA A 205 -11.20 -11.62 18.89
C ALA A 205 -12.18 -12.54 18.16
N VAL A 206 -11.62 -13.58 17.53
CA VAL A 206 -12.36 -14.63 16.82
C VAL A 206 -11.75 -15.97 17.21
N VAL A 207 -12.57 -16.92 17.67
CA VAL A 207 -12.12 -18.27 18.05
C VAL A 207 -12.51 -19.23 16.94
N VAL A 208 -11.53 -19.95 16.39
CA VAL A 208 -11.72 -21.02 15.42
C VAL A 208 -11.62 -22.34 16.17
N VAL A 209 -12.79 -22.89 16.52
CA VAL A 209 -12.94 -24.08 17.37
C VAL A 209 -12.24 -25.29 16.76
N ASP A 210 -12.39 -25.51 15.46
CA ASP A 210 -11.83 -26.66 14.74
C ASP A 210 -10.30 -26.66 14.73
N GLU A 211 -9.68 -25.48 14.78
CA GLU A 211 -8.22 -25.29 14.81
C GLU A 211 -7.68 -25.17 16.25
N GLY A 212 -8.54 -24.96 17.25
CA GLY A 212 -8.15 -24.72 18.63
C GLY A 212 -7.38 -23.40 18.83
N VAL A 213 -7.63 -22.39 18.00
CA VAL A 213 -6.90 -21.12 18.00
C VAL A 213 -7.83 -19.91 18.06
N ALA A 214 -7.35 -18.84 18.69
CA ALA A 214 -7.98 -17.53 18.69
C ALA A 214 -7.14 -16.56 17.84
N TYR A 215 -7.79 -15.93 16.86
CA TYR A 215 -7.24 -14.82 16.10
C TYR A 215 -7.61 -13.51 16.79
N LEU A 216 -6.61 -12.82 17.31
CA LEU A 216 -6.75 -11.55 17.99
C LEU A 216 -6.23 -10.43 17.10
N LYS A 217 -6.93 -9.31 17.08
CA LYS A 217 -6.43 -8.02 16.61
C LYS A 217 -6.18 -7.17 17.84
N VAL A 218 -4.93 -6.78 18.06
CA VAL A 218 -4.51 -6.12 19.29
C VAL A 218 -3.81 -4.81 18.99
N ASP A 219 -4.05 -3.80 19.81
CA ASP A 219 -3.24 -2.58 19.84
C ASP A 219 -1.96 -2.87 20.63
N ARG A 220 -0.81 -2.75 19.94
CA ARG A 220 0.49 -3.11 20.51
C ARG A 220 0.91 -2.22 21.68
N GLU A 221 0.38 -1.00 21.80
CA GLU A 221 0.77 -0.08 22.88
C GLU A 221 -0.02 -0.30 24.18
N CYS A 222 -1.24 -0.83 24.06
CA CYS A 222 -2.17 -0.95 25.19
C CYS A 222 -2.45 -2.41 25.60
N LEU A 223 -1.82 -3.39 24.94
CA LEU A 223 -2.08 -4.79 25.21
C LEU A 223 -1.58 -5.21 26.59
N ASP A 224 -2.50 -5.68 27.43
CA ASP A 224 -2.17 -6.35 28.67
C ASP A 224 -1.79 -7.82 28.38
N HIS A 225 -0.47 -8.07 28.33
CA HIS A 225 0.07 -9.40 28.06
C HIS A 225 -0.23 -10.40 29.17
N VAL A 226 -0.30 -9.97 30.43
CA VAL A 226 -0.52 -10.85 31.57
C VAL A 226 -1.96 -11.32 31.57
N ALA A 227 -2.91 -10.40 31.43
CA ALA A 227 -4.34 -10.72 31.35
C ALA A 227 -4.65 -11.61 30.13
N LEU A 228 -3.97 -11.40 29.01
CA LEU A 228 -4.13 -12.26 27.83
C LEU A 228 -3.65 -13.69 28.08
N ASP A 229 -2.45 -13.86 28.63
CA ASP A 229 -1.86 -15.18 28.84
C ASP A 229 -2.60 -15.98 29.94
N GLU A 230 -3.21 -15.32 30.93
CA GLU A 230 -4.08 -15.96 31.93
C GLU A 230 -5.34 -16.60 31.33
N ILE A 231 -5.98 -15.90 30.38
CA ILE A 231 -7.18 -16.42 29.70
C ILE A 231 -6.84 -17.60 28.79
N VAL A 232 -5.67 -17.51 28.14
CA VAL A 232 -5.19 -18.49 27.16
C VAL A 232 -4.71 -19.79 27.82
N THR A 233 -4.11 -19.70 29.00
CA THR A 233 -3.64 -20.85 29.78
C THR A 233 -4.76 -21.55 30.56
N ARG A 234 -5.91 -20.89 30.73
CA ARG A 234 -7.15 -21.46 31.28
C ARG A 234 -8.33 -21.26 30.31
N PRO A 235 -8.28 -21.88 29.13
CA PRO A 235 -9.45 -22.00 28.26
C PRO A 235 -10.40 -22.96 28.98
N ALA A 236 -11.63 -22.53 29.25
CA ALA A 236 -12.57 -23.28 30.09
C ALA A 236 -12.91 -24.68 29.53
#